data_AF-A0A4Z0RCJ0-F1
#
_entry.id   AF-A0A4Z0RCJ0-F1
#
_cell.length_a   1.000
_cell.length_b   1.000
_cell.length_c   1.000
_cell.angle_alpha   90.00
_cell.angle_beta   90.00
_cell.angle_gamma   90.00
#
_symmetry.space_group_name_H-M   'P 1'
#
loop_
_entity.id
_entity.type
_entity.pdbx_description
1 polymer ?
#
loop_
_entity_poly.entity_id
_entity_poly.type
_entity_poly.pdbx_seq_one_letter_code
_entity_poly.pdbx_strand_id
1 'polypeptide(L)'
;MRYGHSIGTDFIYSPFFTVGLLVLAIIAFFIVFMAPTRTKPEHERILDILNVRYAKNEIDDDKYYEVKSILQDEDSDSSAIILLKERYACGNLSSIEFVKMRDTIKTRKTALA
;
A
#
# COMPACT_ATOMS: atom_id res chain seq x y z
N MET A 1 62.64 -16.89 -11.20
CA MET A 1 61.75 -15.74 -11.50
C MET A 1 60.34 -16.26 -11.73
N ARG A 2 59.39 -15.96 -10.85
CA ARG A 2 57.94 -16.01 -11.12
C ARG A 2 57.17 -15.45 -9.91
N TYR A 3 57.08 -14.12 -9.85
CA TYR A 3 56.05 -13.44 -9.07
C TYR A 3 54.88 -13.20 -10.01
N GLY A 4 53.86 -14.05 -9.90
CA GLY A 4 52.68 -13.99 -10.73
C GLY A 4 51.43 -13.85 -9.87
N HIS A 5 50.81 -12.67 -9.95
CA HIS A 5 49.37 -12.51 -10.02
C HIS A 5 48.53 -12.89 -8.78
N SER A 6 48.59 -12.06 -7.72
CA SER A 6 47.56 -12.01 -6.66
C SER A 6 46.88 -10.64 -6.54
N ILE A 7 47.06 -9.75 -7.52
CA ILE A 7 46.52 -8.37 -7.48
C ILE A 7 44.97 -8.34 -7.50
N GLY A 8 44.31 -9.41 -7.95
CA GLY A 8 42.85 -9.48 -8.02
C GLY A 8 42.15 -10.13 -6.82
N THR A 9 42.80 -11.05 -6.10
CA THR A 9 42.15 -11.81 -5.02
C THR A 9 42.02 -10.98 -3.75
N ASP A 10 43.01 -10.15 -3.44
CA ASP A 10 43.06 -9.40 -2.17
C ASP A 10 41.96 -8.32 -2.10
N PHE A 11 41.51 -7.82 -3.26
CA PHE A 11 40.43 -6.84 -3.34
C PHE A 11 39.05 -7.44 -3.02
N ILE A 12 38.78 -8.67 -3.48
CA ILE A 12 37.50 -9.35 -3.27
C ILE A 12 37.32 -9.77 -1.80
N TYR A 13 38.42 -10.12 -1.12
CA TYR A 13 38.42 -10.46 0.31
C TYR A 13 38.67 -9.25 1.23
N SER A 14 38.75 -8.04 0.67
CA SER A 14 38.92 -6.83 1.46
C SER A 14 37.70 -6.61 2.36
N PRO A 15 37.89 -6.26 3.65
CA PRO A 15 36.78 -5.91 4.54
C PRO A 15 35.95 -4.73 4.03
N PHE A 16 36.53 -3.85 3.20
CA PHE A 16 35.78 -2.75 2.58
C PHE A 16 34.80 -3.25 1.50
N PHE A 17 35.18 -4.31 0.77
CA PHE A 17 34.35 -4.90 -0.28
C PHE A 17 33.15 -5.63 0.33
N THR A 18 33.37 -6.39 1.41
CA THR A 18 32.29 -7.09 2.13
C THR A 18 31.31 -6.12 2.78
N VAL A 19 31.80 -5.04 3.39
CA VAL A 19 30.94 -3.97 3.93
C VAL A 19 30.16 -3.28 2.82
N GLY A 20 30.81 -2.98 1.68
CA GLY A 20 30.13 -2.39 0.52
C GLY A 20 28.99 -3.27 0.01
N LEU A 21 29.22 -4.58 -0.11
CA LEU A 21 28.22 -5.55 -0.57
C LEU A 21 27.07 -5.70 0.43
N LEU A 22 27.37 -5.69 1.74
CA LEU A 22 26.37 -5.69 2.80
C LEU A 22 25.46 -4.46 2.72
N VAL A 23 26.04 -3.26 2.57
CA VAL A 23 25.28 -2.01 2.44
C VAL A 23 24.41 -2.04 1.18
N LEU A 24 24.93 -2.53 0.06
CA LEU A 24 24.20 -2.66 -1.19
C LEU A 24 23.01 -3.63 -1.05
N ALA A 25 23.20 -4.74 -0.34
CA ALA A 25 22.14 -5.68 -0.02
C ALA A 25 21.06 -5.06 0.89
N ILE A 26 21.45 -4.28 1.90
CA ILE A 26 20.52 -3.54 2.77
C ILE A 26 19.72 -2.52 1.95
N ILE A 27 20.37 -1.75 1.08
CA ILE A 27 19.69 -0.77 0.20
C ILE A 27 18.70 -1.49 -0.72
N ALA A 28 19.11 -2.59 -1.36
CA ALA A 28 18.23 -3.38 -2.22
C ALA A 28 17.03 -3.93 -1.43
N PHE A 29 17.26 -4.44 -0.21
CA PHE A 29 16.20 -4.89 0.68
C PHE A 29 15.22 -3.76 1.00
N PHE A 30 15.72 -2.57 1.36
CA PHE A 30 14.88 -1.40 1.61
C PHE A 30 14.11 -0.97 0.37
N ILE A 31 14.70 -0.98 -0.82
CA ILE A 31 13.99 -0.62 -2.06
C ILE A 31 12.87 -1.63 -2.34
N VAL A 32 13.10 -2.93 -2.14
CA VAL A 32 12.10 -3.96 -2.42
C VAL A 32 10.97 -3.95 -1.39
N PHE A 33 11.29 -3.79 -0.10
CA PHE A 33 10.29 -3.86 0.99
C PHE A 33 9.62 -2.52 1.30
N MET A 34 10.33 -1.41 1.09
CA MET A 34 9.87 -0.07 1.42
C MET A 34 9.42 0.71 0.17
N ALA A 35 9.49 0.11 -1.03
CA ALA A 35 8.84 0.68 -2.20
C ALA A 35 7.36 0.92 -1.85
N PRO A 36 6.88 2.18 -1.93
CA PRO A 36 5.49 2.48 -1.69
C PRO A 36 4.69 1.64 -2.68
N THR A 37 3.80 0.80 -2.15
CA THR A 37 2.80 0.11 -2.94
C THR A 37 2.08 1.20 -3.72
N ARG A 38 2.23 1.18 -5.05
CA ARG A 38 1.63 2.20 -5.92
C ARG A 38 0.14 2.27 -5.60
N THR A 39 -0.26 3.33 -4.91
CA THR A 39 -1.67 3.63 -4.66
C THR A 39 -2.34 3.72 -6.02
N LYS A 40 -3.35 2.89 -6.24
CA LYS A 40 -4.05 2.86 -7.51
C LYS A 40 -4.78 4.20 -7.68
N PRO A 41 -4.86 4.74 -8.92
CA PRO A 41 -5.47 6.04 -9.16
C PRO A 41 -6.92 6.12 -8.66
N GLU A 42 -7.64 5.00 -8.62
CA GLU A 42 -9.01 4.94 -8.10
C GLU A 42 -9.07 5.15 -6.59
N HIS A 43 -8.08 4.65 -5.83
CA HIS A 43 -8.04 4.83 -4.39
C HIS A 43 -7.73 6.28 -4.01
N GLU A 44 -6.82 6.93 -4.75
CA GLU A 44 -6.54 8.36 -4.59
C GLU A 44 -7.78 9.20 -4.86
N ARG A 45 -8.53 8.88 -5.92
CA ARG A 45 -9.77 9.59 -6.25
C ARG A 45 -10.82 9.48 -5.13
N ILE A 46 -10.97 8.30 -4.50
CA ILE A 46 -11.91 8.12 -3.39
C ILE A 46 -11.47 8.91 -2.14
N LEU A 47 -10.16 8.95 -1.87
CA LEU A 47 -9.61 9.75 -0.76
C LEU A 47 -9.78 11.25 -1.02
N ASP A 48 -9.67 11.69 -2.26
CA ASP A 48 -9.88 13.09 -2.65
C ASP A 48 -11.33 13.53 -2.38
N ILE A 49 -12.32 12.69 -2.73
CA ILE A 49 -13.73 12.93 -2.38
C ILE A 49 -13.91 13.11 -0.87
N LEU A 50 -13.29 12.26 -0.07
CA LEU A 50 -13.37 12.35 1.39
C LEU A 50 -12.72 13.65 1.91
N ASN A 51 -11.54 14.02 1.39
CA ASN A 51 -10.84 15.24 1.74
C ASN A 51 -11.64 16.49 1.38
N VAL A 52 -12.29 16.50 0.21
CA VAL A 52 -13.15 17.62 -0.21
C VAL A 52 -14.32 17.80 0.75
N ARG A 53 -14.96 16.72 1.22
CA ARG A 53 -16.05 16.80 2.19
C ARG A 53 -15.59 17.28 3.56
N TYR A 54 -14.42 16.83 3.98
CA TYR A 54 -13.76 17.32 5.19
C TYR A 54 -13.45 18.82 5.10
N ALA A 55 -12.84 19.27 4.00
CA ALA A 55 -12.55 20.68 3.76
C ALA A 55 -13.80 21.57 3.70
N LYS A 56 -14.96 21.00 3.34
CA LYS A 56 -16.26 21.67 3.37
C LYS A 56 -16.94 21.67 4.74
N ASN A 57 -16.32 21.09 5.77
CA ASN A 57 -16.94 20.85 7.09
C ASN A 57 -18.26 20.06 7.02
N GLU A 58 -18.45 19.20 6.00
CA GLU A 58 -19.64 18.32 5.92
C GLU A 58 -19.53 17.12 6.86
N ILE A 59 -18.31 16.80 7.30
CA ILE A 59 -18.00 15.69 8.21
C ILE A 59 -17.07 16.18 9.32
N ASP A 60 -17.21 15.58 10.49
CA ASP A 60 -16.37 15.84 11.66
C ASP A 60 -15.03 15.09 11.57
N ASP A 61 -14.02 15.54 12.31
CA ASP A 61 -12.70 14.93 12.41
C ASP A 61 -12.79 13.44 12.75
N ASP A 62 -13.59 13.08 13.77
CA ASP A 62 -13.73 11.69 14.22
C ASP A 62 -14.24 10.80 13.09
N LYS A 63 -15.25 11.30 12.36
CA LYS A 63 -15.88 10.58 11.25
C LYS A 63 -14.98 10.51 10.02
N TYR A 64 -14.17 11.54 9.78
CA TYR A 64 -13.16 11.53 8.72
C TYR A 64 -12.12 10.42 8.95
N TYR A 65 -11.58 10.31 10.17
CA TYR A 65 -10.59 9.28 10.49
C TYR A 65 -11.19 7.87 10.51
N GLU A 66 -12.43 7.71 10.98
CA GLU A 66 -13.16 6.44 10.89
C GLU A 66 -13.25 5.98 9.42
N VAL A 67 -13.81 6.82 8.55
CA VAL A 67 -14.01 6.49 7.13
C VAL A 67 -12.69 6.24 6.43
N LYS A 68 -11.66 7.06 6.70
CA LYS A 68 -10.32 6.91 6.11
C LYS A 68 -9.67 5.59 6.50
N SER A 69 -9.78 5.17 7.77
CA SER A 69 -9.19 3.91 8.22
C SER A 69 -9.85 2.71 7.53
N ILE A 70 -11.18 2.69 7.44
CA ILE A 70 -11.94 1.63 6.76
C ILE A 70 -11.60 1.56 5.26
N LEU A 71 -11.43 2.73 4.61
CA LEU A 71 -11.08 2.78 3.19
C LEU A 71 -9.67 2.24 2.91
N GLN A 72 -8.71 2.49 3.81
CA GLN A 72 -7.32 2.01 3.70
C GLN A 72 -7.16 0.53 4.04
N ASP A 73 -7.93 -0.01 4.99
CA ASP A 73 -7.82 -1.41 5.42
C ASP A 73 -8.33 -2.40 4.35
N GLU A 74 -9.12 -1.91 3.39
CA GLU A 74 -9.81 -2.73 2.41
C GLU A 74 -9.04 -2.84 1.08
N ASP A 75 -8.06 -3.72 0.97
CA ASP A 75 -7.21 -3.87 -0.24
C ASP A 75 -7.89 -4.57 -1.46
N SER A 76 -9.23 -4.61 -1.50
CA SER A 76 -9.94 -5.35 -2.54
C SER A 76 -10.18 -4.54 -3.81
N ASP A 77 -9.61 -5.01 -4.92
CA ASP A 77 -9.74 -4.40 -6.26
C ASP A 77 -11.00 -4.81 -7.02
N SER A 78 -12.00 -5.38 -6.34
CA SER A 78 -13.24 -5.69 -7.02
C SER A 78 -13.93 -4.39 -7.42
N SER A 79 -14.30 -4.25 -8.69
CA SER A 79 -15.06 -3.09 -9.19
C SER A 79 -16.30 -2.79 -8.34
N ALA A 80 -16.99 -3.82 -7.85
CA ALA A 80 -18.13 -3.68 -6.95
C ALA A 80 -17.75 -3.08 -5.58
N ILE A 81 -16.58 -3.43 -5.04
CA ILE A 81 -16.08 -2.90 -3.77
C ILE A 81 -15.60 -1.46 -3.94
N ILE A 82 -14.95 -1.14 -5.07
CA ILE A 82 -14.52 0.24 -5.38
C ILE A 82 -15.73 1.17 -5.47
N LEU A 83 -16.79 0.75 -6.14
CA LEU A 83 -18.03 1.52 -6.25
C LEU A 83 -18.74 1.68 -4.89
N LEU A 84 -18.65 0.66 -4.03
CA LEU A 84 -19.15 0.73 -2.66
C LEU A 84 -18.33 1.72 -1.81
N LYS A 85 -17.00 1.72 -1.95
CA LYS A 85 -16.10 2.67 -1.29
C LYS A 85 -16.37 4.11 -1.70
N GLU A 86 -16.59 4.37 -2.99
CA GLU A 86 -16.94 5.70 -3.49
C GLU A 86 -18.24 6.22 -2.84
N ARG A 87 -19.27 5.38 -2.75
CA ARG A 87 -20.54 5.75 -2.08
C ARG A 87 -20.36 5.99 -0.58
N TYR A 88 -19.50 5.21 0.08
CA TYR A 88 -19.19 5.39 1.49
C TYR A 88 -18.41 6.69 1.74
N ALA A 89 -17.42 7.02 0.91
CA ALA A 89 -16.68 8.29 0.97
C ALA A 89 -17.59 9.51 0.72
N CYS A 90 -18.56 9.39 -0.19
CA CYS A 90 -19.62 10.39 -0.39
C CYS A 90 -20.57 10.54 0.81
N GLY A 91 -20.54 9.62 1.78
CA GLY A 91 -21.40 9.66 2.96
C GLY A 91 -22.82 9.18 2.71
N ASN A 92 -23.06 8.50 1.58
CA ASN A 92 -24.36 7.94 1.23
C ASN A 92 -24.65 6.62 1.96
N LEU A 93 -23.67 6.07 2.68
CA LEU A 93 -23.76 4.81 3.41
C LEU A 93 -23.22 4.99 4.83
N SER A 94 -23.84 4.32 5.79
CA SER A 94 -23.28 4.17 7.13
C SER A 94 -22.17 3.11 7.16
N SER A 95 -21.31 3.14 8.19
CA SER A 95 -20.24 2.14 8.38
C SER A 95 -20.80 0.72 8.48
N ILE A 96 -21.94 0.55 9.15
CA ILE A 96 -22.62 -0.75 9.29
C ILE A 96 -23.10 -1.29 7.93
N GLU A 97 -23.73 -0.43 7.12
CA GLU A 97 -24.22 -0.82 5.79
C GLU A 97 -23.07 -1.14 4.84
N PHE A 98 -21.99 -0.37 4.90
CA PHE A 98 -20.77 -0.62 4.13
C PHE A 98 -20.21 -2.01 4.44
N VAL A 99 -20.02 -2.33 5.73
CA VAL A 99 -19.50 -3.63 6.17
C VAL A 99 -20.41 -4.77 5.70
N LYS A 100 -21.73 -4.63 5.88
CA LYS A 100 -22.69 -5.64 5.46
C LYS A 100 -22.67 -5.90 3.95
N MET A 101 -22.68 -4.83 3.14
CA MET A 101 -22.63 -4.97 1.67
C MET A 101 -21.30 -5.56 1.21
N ARG A 102 -20.19 -5.14 1.81
CA ARG A 102 -18.87 -5.72 1.54
C ARG A 102 -18.86 -7.22 1.79
N ASP A 103 -19.35 -7.66 2.94
CA ASP A 103 -19.32 -9.08 3.31
C ASP A 103 -20.21 -9.92 2.37
N THR A 104 -21.34 -9.36 1.90
CA THR A 104 -22.17 -10.00 0.87
C THR A 104 -21.46 -10.14 -0.49
N ILE A 105 -20.63 -9.16 -0.87
CA ILE A 105 -19.86 -9.21 -2.12
C ILE A 105 -18.74 -10.25 -2.01
N LYS A 106 -18.03 -10.27 -0.88
CA LYS A 106 -16.95 -11.24 -0.63
C LYS A 106 -17.48 -12.68 -0.62
N THR A 107 -18.59 -12.92 0.09
CA THR A 107 -19.23 -14.26 0.18
C THR A 107 -19.74 -14.76 -1.17
N ARG A 108 -20.31 -13.88 -2.02
CA ARG A 108 -20.70 -14.26 -3.39
C ARG A 108 -19.50 -14.61 -4.27
N LYS A 109 -18.39 -13.89 -4.13
CA LYS A 109 -17.17 -14.17 -4.89
C LYS A 109 -16.56 -15.52 -4.53
N THR A 110 -16.58 -15.91 -3.24
CA THR A 110 -16.12 -17.24 -2.80
C THR A 110 -17.09 -18.36 -3.13
N ALA A 111 -18.38 -18.09 -3.30
CA ALA A 111 -19.37 -19.09 -3.71
C ALA A 111 -19.36 -19.38 -5.23
N LEU A 112 -18.71 -18.53 -6.03
CA LEU A 112 -18.60 -18.65 -7.49
C LEU A 112 -17.20 -19.08 -7.97
N ALA A 113 -16.25 -19.26 -7.03
CA ALA A 113 -14.88 -19.72 -7.30
C ALA A 113 -14.75 -21.20 -6.94
#